data_AF-A0A5C6PAN2-F1
#
_entry.id   AF-A0A5C6PAN2-F1
#
_cell.length_a   1.000
_cell.length_b   1.000
_cell.length_c   1.000
_cell.angle_alpha   90.00
_cell.angle_beta   90.00
_cell.angle_gamma   90.00
#
_symmetry.space_group_name_H-M   'P 1'
#
loop_
_entity.id
_entity.type
_entity.pdbx_description
1 polymer ?
#
loop_
_entity_poly.entity_id
_entity_poly.type
_entity_poly.pdbx_seq_one_letter_code
_entity_poly.pdbx_strand_id
1 'polypeptide(L)'
;MPGEPLVVLHVALTEDISDNIQSIVREFTTLQSTEDVNKINSAIFYSITSTQPGLQGVELGNYLIKRVVRELQSEFPQMAQFSSLSPIPGFCTWLQGLLGQYRKERCHPDLLSEQEWREVELATECLGSRPGMPATEALRKLIGTGEWMHSELLSRVLEPVLMRLCAWYLYGEKRRGSALNPVANFHLQNGATMWRINWLADTSPRGVANSCGIMVNYRYFLNDTSKNSALYLQNKVVTASEQVLGLVSQFQKNSKL
;
A
#
# COMPACT_ATOMS: atom_id res chain seq x y z
N MET A 1 30.83 13.51 6.78
CA MET A 1 30.73 13.87 5.36
C MET A 1 29.69 14.97 5.22
N PRO A 2 30.08 16.25 5.26
CA PRO A 2 29.15 17.35 4.97
C PRO A 2 28.78 17.31 3.48
N GLY A 3 27.50 17.41 3.14
CA GLY A 3 27.02 17.52 1.75
C GLY A 3 26.51 16.24 1.09
N GLU A 4 26.73 15.07 1.68
CA GLU A 4 26.14 13.82 1.18
C GLU A 4 24.79 13.55 1.87
N PRO A 5 23.65 13.53 1.13
CA PRO A 5 22.36 13.26 1.74
C PRO A 5 22.35 11.82 2.27
N LEU A 6 21.88 11.60 3.50
CA LEU A 6 21.70 10.27 4.11
C LEU A 6 20.33 9.66 3.80
N VAL A 7 19.32 10.53 3.67
CA VAL A 7 17.96 10.18 3.28
C VAL A 7 17.43 11.30 2.40
N VAL A 8 16.78 10.93 1.31
CA VAL A 8 16.05 11.84 0.41
C VAL A 8 14.56 11.59 0.60
N LEU A 9 13.81 12.67 0.81
CA LEU A 9 12.36 12.66 0.92
C LEU A 9 11.78 13.57 -0.16
N HIS A 10 10.87 13.05 -0.97
CA HIS A 10 10.08 13.86 -1.90
C HIS A 10 8.67 14.04 -1.35
N VAL A 11 8.20 15.28 -1.43
CA VAL A 11 6.88 15.72 -0.97
C VAL A 11 6.14 16.34 -2.15
N ALA A 12 4.87 15.97 -2.32
CA ALA A 12 3.96 16.68 -3.20
C ALA A 12 3.02 17.54 -2.35
N LEU A 13 2.89 18.82 -2.72
CA LEU A 13 1.98 19.76 -2.08
C LEU A 13 0.66 19.74 -2.86
N THR A 14 -0.43 19.36 -2.19
CA THR A 14 -1.73 19.13 -2.83
C THR A 14 -2.86 19.72 -2.00
N GLU A 15 -4.06 19.80 -2.58
CA GLU A 15 -5.27 20.21 -1.86
C GLU A 15 -5.75 19.07 -0.93
N ASP A 16 -5.84 17.86 -1.49
CA ASP A 16 -6.32 16.66 -0.80
C ASP A 16 -5.26 15.56 -0.69
N ILE A 17 -5.51 14.56 0.18
CA ILE A 17 -4.68 13.36 0.27
C ILE A 17 -4.78 12.55 -1.03
N SER A 18 -3.68 12.51 -1.78
CA SER A 18 -3.58 11.78 -3.04
C SER A 18 -3.78 10.28 -2.88
N ASP A 19 -4.41 9.68 -3.88
CA ASP A 19 -4.64 8.24 -4.02
C ASP A 19 -3.88 7.62 -5.20
N ASN A 20 -3.34 8.42 -6.13
CA ASN A 20 -2.68 7.95 -7.35
C ASN A 20 -1.31 8.62 -7.58
N ILE A 21 -0.27 7.82 -7.85
CA ILE A 21 1.11 8.30 -8.04
C ILE A 21 1.32 8.93 -9.42
N GLN A 22 0.62 8.44 -10.45
CA GLN A 22 0.72 9.01 -11.80
C GLN A 22 0.22 10.45 -11.82
N SER A 23 -0.81 10.80 -11.05
CA SER A 23 -1.29 12.17 -10.91
C SER A 23 -0.19 13.09 -10.38
N ILE A 24 0.53 12.69 -9.34
CA ILE A 24 1.64 13.46 -8.76
C ILE A 24 2.78 13.62 -9.77
N VAL A 25 3.23 12.54 -10.40
CA VAL A 25 4.41 12.57 -11.29
C VAL A 25 4.12 13.29 -12.60
N ARG A 26 2.91 13.16 -13.16
CA ARG A 26 2.53 13.83 -14.42
C ARG A 26 2.43 15.33 -14.25
N GLU A 27 1.84 15.78 -13.13
CA GLU A 27 1.65 17.20 -12.83
C GLU A 27 2.99 17.97 -12.77
N PHE A 28 4.05 17.33 -12.24
CA PHE A 28 5.42 17.86 -12.27
C PHE A 28 5.93 18.22 -13.68
N THR A 29 5.44 17.55 -14.72
CA THR A 29 5.88 17.77 -16.11
C THR A 29 5.26 19.03 -16.72
N THR A 30 4.18 19.55 -16.12
CA THR A 30 3.36 20.64 -16.66
C THR A 30 3.46 21.96 -15.90
N LEU A 31 4.17 22.00 -14.76
CA LEU A 31 4.27 23.19 -13.92
C LEU A 31 5.24 24.22 -14.52
N GLN A 32 4.69 25.17 -15.30
CA GLN A 32 5.30 26.46 -15.64
C GLN A 32 4.68 27.63 -14.84
N SER A 33 3.76 27.36 -13.91
CA SER A 33 3.05 28.38 -13.13
C SER A 33 3.52 28.44 -11.68
N THR A 34 3.47 29.63 -11.08
CA THR A 34 3.69 29.88 -9.65
C THR A 34 2.71 29.08 -8.79
N GLU A 35 3.19 28.57 -7.65
CA GLU A 35 2.39 27.81 -6.69
C GLU A 35 1.28 28.68 -6.07
N ASP A 36 0.05 28.18 -6.05
CA ASP A 36 -1.08 28.83 -5.38
C ASP A 36 -1.15 28.34 -3.92
N VAL A 37 -0.59 29.14 -3.01
CA VAL A 37 -0.52 28.86 -1.57
C VAL A 37 -1.88 28.54 -0.96
N ASN A 38 -2.98 29.10 -1.50
CA ASN A 38 -4.32 28.89 -0.94
C ASN A 38 -4.89 27.50 -1.23
N LYS A 39 -4.31 26.78 -2.20
CA LYS A 39 -4.73 25.41 -2.56
C LYS A 39 -3.88 24.34 -1.88
N ILE A 40 -2.84 24.73 -1.14
CA ILE A 40 -1.92 23.81 -0.47
C ILE A 40 -2.43 23.52 0.94
N ASN A 41 -3.01 22.35 1.13
CA ASN A 41 -3.55 21.91 2.42
C ASN A 41 -2.96 20.55 2.88
N SER A 42 -2.43 19.78 1.94
CA SER A 42 -1.91 18.43 2.14
C SER A 42 -0.46 18.31 1.69
N ALA A 43 0.36 17.61 2.48
CA ALA A 43 1.71 17.20 2.12
C ALA A 43 1.79 15.67 1.98
N ILE A 44 2.14 15.22 0.77
CA ILE A 44 2.16 13.80 0.39
C ILE A 44 3.60 13.32 0.24
N PHE A 45 4.05 12.52 1.19
CA PHE A 45 5.35 11.85 1.15
C PHE A 45 5.28 10.66 0.18
N TYR A 46 5.68 10.86 -1.08
CA TYR A 46 5.53 9.85 -2.13
C TYR A 46 6.82 9.07 -2.42
N SER A 47 7.98 9.54 -1.91
CA SER A 47 9.24 8.80 -2.03
C SER A 47 10.16 9.07 -0.83
N ILE A 48 10.61 8.01 -0.16
CA ILE A 48 11.60 8.05 0.92
C ILE A 48 12.71 7.07 0.57
N THR A 49 13.93 7.57 0.37
CA THR A 49 15.07 6.75 -0.06
C THR A 49 16.25 6.97 0.88
N SER A 50 16.73 5.89 1.52
CA SER A 50 18.03 5.93 2.21
C SER A 50 19.13 5.73 1.18
N THR A 51 20.11 6.62 1.18
CA THR A 51 21.23 6.64 0.21
C THR A 51 22.42 5.80 0.68
N GLN A 52 22.43 5.37 1.95
CA GLN A 52 23.55 4.70 2.58
C GLN A 52 23.13 3.30 3.06
N PRO A 53 23.47 2.22 2.34
CA PRO A 53 23.12 0.85 2.71
C PRO A 53 23.58 0.46 4.12
N GLY A 54 24.73 1.00 4.57
CA GLY A 54 25.28 0.75 5.90
C GLY A 54 24.47 1.34 7.06
N LEU A 55 23.48 2.20 6.79
CA LEU A 55 22.56 2.76 7.80
C LEU A 55 21.22 2.04 7.86
N GLN A 56 21.09 0.89 7.18
CA GLN A 56 19.88 0.09 7.22
C GLN A 56 19.59 -0.37 8.65
N GLY A 57 18.48 0.11 9.22
CA GLY A 57 18.07 -0.19 10.60
C GLY A 57 18.41 0.91 11.63
N VAL A 58 19.11 1.98 11.23
CA VAL A 58 19.27 3.17 12.07
C VAL A 58 17.99 4.01 11.99
N GLU A 59 17.42 4.39 13.14
CA GLU A 59 16.13 5.11 13.26
C GLU A 59 16.18 6.58 12.82
N LEU A 60 16.70 6.87 11.63
CA LEU A 60 16.70 8.22 11.05
C LEU A 60 15.29 8.69 10.62
N GLY A 61 14.37 7.75 10.38
CA GLY A 61 13.02 8.04 9.87
C GLY A 61 12.17 8.90 10.81
N ASN A 62 12.17 8.58 12.12
CA ASN A 62 11.34 9.24 13.14
C ASN A 62 11.60 10.74 13.22
N TYR A 63 12.86 11.15 13.06
CA TYR A 63 13.25 12.55 13.09
C TYR A 63 13.04 13.24 11.74
N LEU A 64 13.15 12.50 10.63
CA LEU A 64 13.00 13.04 9.29
C LEU A 64 11.59 13.60 9.06
N ILE A 65 10.55 12.80 9.29
CA ILE A 65 9.16 13.23 9.05
C ILE A 65 8.80 14.40 9.95
N LYS A 66 9.12 14.34 11.25
CA LYS A 66 8.84 15.43 12.20
C LYS A 66 9.59 16.72 11.88
N ARG A 67 10.78 16.64 11.29
CA ARG A 67 11.54 17.83 10.86
C ARG A 67 10.91 18.44 9.62
N VAL A 68 10.57 17.62 8.63
CA VAL A 68 9.96 18.08 7.38
C VAL A 68 8.58 18.68 7.62
N VAL A 69 7.76 18.06 8.48
CA VAL A 69 6.46 18.63 8.88
C VAL A 69 6.63 20.03 9.48
N ARG A 70 7.62 20.24 10.37
CA ARG A 70 7.86 21.55 10.98
C ARG A 70 8.30 22.60 9.97
N GLU A 71 9.15 22.22 9.02
CA GLU A 71 9.56 23.10 7.92
C GLU A 71 8.35 23.51 7.08
N LEU A 72 7.55 22.53 6.64
CA LEU A 72 6.35 22.76 5.84
C LEU A 72 5.32 23.61 6.57
N GLN A 73 5.12 23.43 7.88
CA GLN A 73 4.20 24.26 8.66
C GLN A 73 4.72 25.69 8.88
N SER A 74 6.04 25.89 8.85
CA SER A 74 6.62 27.24 8.92
C SER A 74 6.38 28.01 7.62
N GLU A 75 6.41 27.32 6.48
CA GLU A 75 6.19 27.91 5.16
C GLU A 75 4.70 28.00 4.79
N PHE A 76 3.91 26.99 5.17
CA PHE A 76 2.48 26.85 4.90
C PHE A 76 1.69 26.64 6.21
N PRO A 77 1.41 27.69 6.99
CA PRO A 77 0.75 27.56 8.31
C PRO A 77 -0.67 26.98 8.25
N GLN A 78 -1.33 27.04 7.09
CA GLN A 78 -2.69 26.54 6.88
C GLN A 78 -2.73 25.02 6.64
N MET A 79 -1.57 24.40 6.34
CA MET A 79 -1.47 22.99 6.02
C MET A 79 -1.81 22.11 7.21
N ALA A 80 -2.85 21.28 7.05
CA ALA A 80 -3.38 20.45 8.13
C ALA A 80 -3.17 18.95 7.90
N GLN A 81 -2.89 18.52 6.67
CA GLN A 81 -2.90 17.11 6.30
C GLN A 81 -1.51 16.62 5.91
N PHE A 82 -1.04 15.57 6.58
CA PHE A 82 0.25 14.94 6.31
C PHE A 82 0.02 13.45 6.09
N SER A 83 0.40 12.94 4.93
CA SER A 83 0.22 11.54 4.57
C SER A 83 1.34 11.07 3.67
N SER A 84 1.61 9.78 3.64
CA SER A 84 2.37 9.19 2.54
C SER A 84 1.44 8.69 1.44
N LEU A 85 2.00 8.46 0.26
CA LEU A 85 1.46 7.56 -0.74
C LEU A 85 2.52 6.50 -1.00
N SER A 86 2.36 5.35 -0.34
CA SER A 86 3.43 4.37 -0.17
C SER A 86 3.23 3.11 -1.01
N PRO A 87 4.30 2.56 -1.61
CA PRO A 87 4.24 1.28 -2.31
C PRO A 87 4.13 0.13 -1.32
N ILE A 88 3.66 -1.03 -1.78
CA ILE A 88 3.46 -2.22 -0.94
C ILE A 88 4.36 -3.37 -1.46
N PRO A 89 5.69 -3.26 -1.33
CA PRO A 89 6.58 -4.28 -1.87
C PRO A 89 6.31 -5.66 -1.23
N GLY A 90 6.40 -6.70 -2.05
CA GLY A 90 6.25 -8.09 -1.63
C GLY A 90 4.81 -8.59 -1.50
N PHE A 91 3.78 -7.76 -1.72
CA PHE A 91 2.38 -8.22 -1.69
C PHE A 91 2.12 -9.28 -2.77
N CYS A 92 2.49 -9.01 -4.02
CA CYS A 92 2.32 -10.00 -5.09
C CYS A 92 3.10 -11.29 -4.80
N THR A 93 4.34 -11.20 -4.30
CA THR A 93 5.14 -12.37 -3.93
C THR A 93 4.48 -13.18 -2.82
N TRP A 94 3.93 -12.52 -1.80
CA TRP A 94 3.18 -13.16 -0.72
C TRP A 94 1.94 -13.88 -1.26
N LEU A 95 1.13 -13.20 -2.08
CA LEU A 95 -0.08 -13.77 -2.68
C LEU A 95 0.24 -14.97 -3.59
N GLN A 96 1.28 -14.86 -4.41
CA GLN A 96 1.79 -15.96 -5.25
C GLN A 96 2.26 -17.15 -4.40
N GLY A 97 2.87 -16.88 -3.25
CA GLY A 97 3.28 -17.90 -2.28
C GLY A 97 2.08 -18.63 -1.70
N LEU A 98 1.05 -17.91 -1.25
CA LEU A 98 -0.20 -18.48 -0.76
C LEU A 98 -0.86 -19.35 -1.84
N LEU A 99 -1.11 -18.81 -3.03
CA LEU A 99 -1.71 -19.56 -4.15
C LEU A 99 -0.89 -20.81 -4.54
N GLY A 100 0.44 -20.78 -4.34
CA GLY A 100 1.33 -21.92 -4.61
C GLY A 100 1.25 -23.05 -3.57
N GLN A 101 0.96 -22.75 -2.30
CA GLN A 101 0.91 -23.74 -1.22
C GLN A 101 -0.30 -24.67 -1.35
N TYR A 102 -1.47 -24.13 -1.71
CA TYR A 102 -2.73 -24.88 -1.79
C TYR A 102 -2.87 -25.77 -3.04
N ARG A 103 -1.91 -25.74 -3.98
CA ARG A 103 -1.86 -26.67 -5.11
C ARG A 103 -1.80 -28.14 -4.68
N LYS A 104 -1.37 -28.42 -3.45
CA LYS A 104 -1.18 -29.77 -2.92
C LYS A 104 -2.45 -30.39 -2.31
N GLU A 105 -3.45 -29.59 -1.93
CA GLU A 105 -4.57 -30.06 -1.08
C GLU A 105 -5.91 -30.28 -1.81
N ARG A 106 -5.98 -30.08 -3.14
CA ARG A 106 -7.20 -30.24 -3.98
C ARG A 106 -8.45 -29.42 -3.57
N CYS A 107 -8.43 -28.73 -2.43
CA CYS A 107 -9.42 -27.74 -2.06
C CYS A 107 -8.95 -26.32 -2.41
N HIS A 108 -9.91 -25.45 -2.71
CA HIS A 108 -9.62 -24.03 -2.84
C HIS A 108 -9.02 -23.51 -1.53
N PRO A 109 -8.02 -22.61 -1.58
CA PRO A 109 -7.62 -21.89 -0.39
C PRO A 109 -8.85 -21.22 0.23
N ASP A 110 -8.93 -21.22 1.56
CA ASP A 110 -9.89 -20.44 2.36
C ASP A 110 -9.62 -18.91 2.21
N LEU A 111 -9.15 -18.46 1.05
CA LEU A 111 -8.72 -17.11 0.71
C LEU A 111 -9.83 -16.32 0.01
N LEU A 112 -10.66 -17.03 -0.78
CA LEU A 112 -11.84 -16.50 -1.45
C LEU A 112 -13.04 -17.40 -1.10
N SER A 113 -14.21 -16.80 -1.05
CA SER A 113 -15.48 -17.51 -0.94
C SER A 113 -15.79 -18.31 -2.21
N GLU A 114 -16.67 -19.31 -2.08
CA GLU A 114 -17.17 -20.10 -3.21
C GLU A 114 -17.73 -19.22 -4.35
N GLN A 115 -18.38 -18.11 -4.01
CA GLN A 115 -18.91 -17.18 -5.01
C GLN A 115 -17.79 -16.44 -5.74
N GLU A 116 -16.81 -15.90 -5.00
CA GLU A 116 -15.65 -15.22 -5.59
C GLU A 116 -14.84 -16.17 -6.48
N TRP A 117 -14.69 -17.45 -6.11
CA TRP A 117 -14.05 -18.45 -6.95
C TRP A 117 -14.79 -18.68 -8.27
N ARG A 118 -16.13 -18.79 -8.24
CA ARG A 118 -16.94 -18.92 -9.45
C ARG A 118 -16.81 -17.70 -10.36
N GLU A 119 -16.80 -16.49 -9.80
CA GLU A 119 -16.63 -15.26 -10.57
C GLU A 119 -15.25 -15.19 -11.24
N VAL A 120 -14.19 -15.60 -10.52
CA VAL A 120 -12.84 -15.71 -11.08
C VAL A 120 -12.78 -16.76 -12.19
N GLU A 121 -13.39 -17.93 -11.99
CA GLU A 121 -13.47 -19.00 -13.00
C GLU A 121 -14.13 -18.49 -14.28
N LEU A 122 -15.35 -17.95 -14.18
CA LEU A 122 -16.09 -17.41 -15.31
C LEU A 122 -15.30 -16.32 -16.04
N ALA A 123 -14.66 -15.40 -15.31
CA ALA A 123 -13.89 -14.33 -15.93
C ALA A 123 -12.60 -14.84 -16.59
N THR A 124 -11.98 -15.90 -16.08
CA THR A 124 -10.80 -16.53 -16.68
C THR A 124 -11.13 -17.34 -17.93
N GLU A 125 -12.31 -17.96 -18.00
CA GLU A 125 -12.80 -18.69 -19.18
C GLU A 125 -13.02 -17.74 -20.36
N CYS A 126 -13.57 -16.55 -20.12
CA CYS A 126 -13.78 -15.53 -21.15
C CYS A 126 -12.47 -15.07 -21.84
N LEU A 127 -11.32 -15.21 -21.19
CA LEU A 127 -10.00 -14.84 -21.73
C LEU A 127 -9.32 -15.98 -22.50
N GLY A 128 -10.02 -17.08 -22.77
CA GLY A 128 -9.47 -18.21 -23.51
C GLY A 128 -8.46 -19.02 -22.70
N SER A 129 -8.60 -19.05 -21.37
CA SER A 129 -7.82 -19.96 -20.53
C SER A 129 -7.97 -21.40 -21.02
N ARG A 130 -6.88 -22.17 -20.97
CA ARG A 130 -6.89 -23.55 -21.48
C ARG A 130 -7.98 -24.36 -20.77
N PRO A 131 -8.82 -25.13 -21.50
CA PRO A 131 -9.81 -26.00 -20.88
C PRO A 131 -9.15 -26.92 -19.84
N GLY A 132 -9.62 -26.88 -18.60
CA GLY A 132 -9.13 -27.73 -17.49
C GLY A 132 -7.99 -27.14 -16.64
N MET A 133 -7.59 -25.87 -16.83
CA MET A 133 -6.69 -25.20 -15.87
C MET A 133 -7.45 -24.91 -14.56
N PRO A 134 -6.93 -25.31 -13.38
CA PRO A 134 -7.56 -24.96 -12.10
C PRO A 134 -7.64 -23.43 -11.91
N ALA A 135 -8.73 -22.94 -11.34
CA ALA A 135 -8.96 -21.51 -11.08
C ALA A 135 -7.82 -20.85 -10.29
N THR A 136 -7.24 -21.58 -9.34
CA THR A 136 -6.10 -21.14 -8.54
C THR A 136 -4.85 -20.90 -9.39
N GLU A 137 -4.60 -21.76 -10.38
CA GLU A 137 -3.48 -21.63 -11.31
C GLU A 137 -3.73 -20.51 -12.33
N ALA A 138 -4.97 -20.35 -12.78
CA ALA A 138 -5.39 -19.25 -13.64
C ALA A 138 -5.21 -17.89 -12.94
N LEU A 139 -5.73 -17.75 -11.71
CA LEU A 139 -5.57 -16.54 -10.88
C LEU A 139 -4.09 -16.25 -10.62
N ARG A 140 -3.31 -17.28 -10.27
CA ARG A 140 -1.86 -17.14 -10.05
C ARG A 140 -1.15 -16.62 -11.30
N LYS A 141 -1.48 -17.17 -12.48
CA LYS A 141 -0.92 -16.70 -13.75
C LYS A 141 -1.31 -15.24 -14.01
N LEU A 142 -2.59 -14.90 -13.88
CA LEU A 142 -3.09 -13.54 -14.09
C LEU A 142 -2.36 -12.51 -13.21
N ILE A 143 -2.26 -12.77 -11.90
CA ILE A 143 -1.54 -11.88 -10.98
C ILE A 143 -0.05 -11.77 -11.35
N GLY A 144 0.56 -12.87 -11.80
CA GLY A 144 1.97 -12.89 -12.19
C GLY A 144 2.27 -12.15 -13.49
N THR A 145 1.35 -12.17 -14.46
CA THR A 145 1.52 -11.49 -15.76
C THR A 145 0.99 -10.06 -15.77
N GLY A 146 0.08 -9.71 -14.85
CA GLY A 146 -0.61 -8.42 -14.85
C GLY A 146 -1.63 -8.26 -15.98
N GLU A 147 -1.89 -9.31 -16.78
CA GLU A 147 -2.80 -9.28 -17.93
C GLU A 147 -4.25 -8.91 -17.55
N TRP A 148 -4.63 -9.17 -16.30
CA TRP A 148 -5.96 -8.88 -15.78
C TRP A 148 -6.34 -7.40 -15.87
N MET A 149 -5.37 -6.48 -15.88
CA MET A 149 -5.63 -5.04 -15.99
C MET A 149 -6.23 -4.61 -17.34
N HIS A 150 -6.02 -5.40 -18.39
CA HIS A 150 -6.56 -5.09 -19.72
C HIS A 150 -8.05 -5.50 -19.85
N SER A 151 -8.57 -6.26 -18.89
CA SER A 151 -9.96 -6.70 -18.87
C SER A 151 -10.71 -5.97 -17.76
N GLU A 152 -11.64 -5.11 -18.14
CA GLU A 152 -12.48 -4.39 -17.18
C GLU A 152 -13.31 -5.35 -16.31
N LEU A 153 -13.77 -6.47 -16.88
CA LEU A 153 -14.48 -7.51 -16.14
C LEU A 153 -13.59 -8.11 -15.04
N LEU A 154 -12.36 -8.51 -15.36
CA LEU A 154 -11.44 -9.06 -14.37
C LEU A 154 -11.05 -8.02 -13.32
N SER A 155 -10.77 -6.79 -13.74
CA SER A 155 -10.44 -5.73 -12.80
C SER A 155 -11.55 -5.51 -11.77
N ARG A 156 -12.82 -5.51 -12.20
CA ARG A 156 -13.98 -5.37 -11.31
C ARG A 156 -14.16 -6.56 -10.35
N VAL A 157 -13.94 -7.78 -10.83
CA VAL A 157 -14.03 -9.00 -9.98
C VAL A 157 -12.86 -9.07 -9.00
N LEU A 158 -11.65 -8.72 -9.43
CA LEU A 158 -10.44 -8.83 -8.61
C LEU A 158 -10.26 -7.69 -7.61
N GLU A 159 -10.80 -6.51 -7.87
CA GLU A 159 -10.68 -5.35 -6.99
C GLU A 159 -11.07 -5.66 -5.52
N PRO A 160 -12.31 -6.08 -5.20
CA PRO A 160 -12.71 -6.32 -3.81
C PRO A 160 -11.87 -7.42 -3.15
N VAL A 161 -11.50 -8.46 -3.92
CA VAL A 161 -10.67 -9.57 -3.44
C VAL A 161 -9.26 -9.07 -3.09
N LEU A 162 -8.58 -8.44 -4.04
CA LEU A 162 -7.18 -8.00 -3.86
C LEU A 162 -7.07 -6.90 -2.80
N MET A 163 -8.05 -6.00 -2.70
CA MET A 163 -8.11 -4.98 -1.65
C MET A 163 -8.25 -5.61 -0.25
N ARG A 164 -9.13 -6.61 -0.11
CA ARG A 164 -9.31 -7.38 1.13
C ARG A 164 -8.05 -8.14 1.53
N LEU A 165 -7.42 -8.82 0.58
CA LEU A 165 -6.16 -9.55 0.80
C LEU A 165 -5.01 -8.62 1.14
N CYS A 166 -4.93 -7.46 0.47
CA CYS A 166 -3.93 -6.44 0.75
C CYS A 166 -4.09 -5.86 2.15
N ALA A 167 -5.34 -5.61 2.59
CA ALA A 167 -5.61 -5.17 3.95
C ALA A 167 -5.12 -6.18 4.98
N TRP A 168 -5.36 -7.48 4.76
CA TRP A 168 -4.83 -8.52 5.64
C TRP A 168 -3.29 -8.61 5.61
N TYR A 169 -2.66 -8.53 4.43
CA TYR A 169 -1.20 -8.54 4.32
C TYR A 169 -0.54 -7.38 5.07
N LEU A 170 -1.15 -6.20 5.06
CA LEU A 170 -0.64 -5.02 5.78
C LEU A 170 -0.94 -5.08 7.28
N TYR A 171 -2.17 -5.44 7.65
CA TYR A 171 -2.70 -5.32 9.01
C TYR A 171 -2.64 -6.61 9.82
N GLY A 172 -2.88 -7.77 9.21
CA GLY A 172 -2.96 -9.09 9.84
C GLY A 172 -1.62 -9.82 9.87
N GLU A 173 -0.93 -9.91 8.75
CA GLU A 173 0.35 -10.62 8.64
C GLU A 173 1.47 -9.99 9.49
N LYS A 174 2.23 -10.83 10.20
CA LYS A 174 3.28 -10.40 11.13
C LYS A 174 4.58 -11.18 10.96
N ARG A 175 5.69 -10.50 11.26
CA ARG A 175 7.01 -11.09 11.46
C ARG A 175 7.54 -10.66 12.83
N ARG A 176 7.71 -11.63 13.75
CA ARG A 176 8.12 -11.36 15.15
C ARG A 176 7.22 -10.33 15.85
N GLY A 177 5.92 -10.38 15.56
CA GLY A 177 4.91 -9.46 16.09
C GLY A 177 4.86 -8.08 15.41
N SER A 178 5.79 -7.71 14.54
CA SER A 178 5.71 -6.48 13.74
C SER A 178 5.08 -6.73 12.37
N ALA A 179 4.55 -5.69 11.72
CA ALA A 179 3.99 -5.78 10.37
C ALA A 179 4.98 -6.46 9.41
N LEU A 180 4.48 -7.40 8.60
CA LEU A 180 5.31 -8.16 7.67
C LEU A 180 5.94 -7.26 6.59
N ASN A 181 5.14 -6.33 6.05
CA ASN A 181 5.60 -5.40 5.03
C ASN A 181 6.57 -4.36 5.64
N PRO A 182 7.77 -4.17 5.06
CA PRO A 182 8.78 -3.27 5.63
C PRO A 182 8.39 -1.80 5.58
N VAL A 183 7.64 -1.37 4.56
CA VAL A 183 7.17 0.03 4.42
C VAL A 183 6.09 0.33 5.46
N ALA A 184 5.14 -0.60 5.64
CA ALA A 184 4.17 -0.54 6.72
C ALA A 184 4.85 -0.44 8.08
N ASN A 185 5.82 -1.34 8.35
CA ASN A 185 6.57 -1.33 9.59
C ASN A 185 7.28 0.02 9.81
N PHE A 186 7.89 0.59 8.78
CA PHE A 186 8.50 1.93 8.86
C PHE A 186 7.49 2.98 9.30
N HIS A 187 6.38 3.17 8.57
CA HIS A 187 5.42 4.22 8.89
C HIS A 187 4.73 4.04 10.24
N LEU A 188 4.44 2.80 10.64
CA LEU A 188 3.86 2.47 11.93
C LEU A 188 4.81 2.75 13.10
N GLN A 189 6.11 2.46 12.95
CA GLN A 189 7.13 2.89 13.93
C GLN A 189 7.18 4.40 14.10
N ASN A 190 6.90 5.14 13.02
CA ASN A 190 6.81 6.60 13.03
C ASN A 190 5.45 7.14 13.54
N GLY A 191 4.55 6.26 13.99
CA GLY A 191 3.27 6.66 14.57
C GLY A 191 2.20 7.06 13.57
N ALA A 192 2.37 6.72 12.29
CA ALA A 192 1.34 6.93 11.30
C ALA A 192 0.16 5.96 11.50
N THR A 193 -1.02 6.40 11.10
CA THR A 193 -2.21 5.55 10.98
C THR A 193 -2.25 4.93 9.59
N MET A 194 -2.47 3.61 9.49
CA MET A 194 -2.78 2.96 8.22
C MET A 194 -4.17 3.42 7.75
N TRP A 195 -4.19 4.40 6.85
CA TRP A 195 -5.37 5.26 6.70
C TRP A 195 -6.25 4.91 5.50
N ARG A 196 -5.67 4.61 4.34
CA ARG A 196 -6.46 4.25 3.16
C ARG A 196 -5.67 3.34 2.23
N ILE A 197 -6.29 2.25 1.77
CA ILE A 197 -5.75 1.42 0.68
C ILE A 197 -6.37 1.93 -0.62
N ASN A 198 -5.55 2.12 -1.64
CA ASN A 198 -5.92 2.75 -2.91
C ASN A 198 -5.77 1.74 -4.06
N TRP A 199 -6.87 1.45 -4.74
CA TRP A 199 -6.90 0.58 -5.91
C TRP A 199 -6.32 1.28 -7.14
N LEU A 200 -5.54 0.57 -7.96
CA LEU A 200 -4.87 1.09 -9.18
C LEU A 200 -4.16 2.45 -8.98
N ALA A 201 -3.59 2.63 -7.80
CA ALA A 201 -2.83 3.81 -7.41
C ALA A 201 -1.48 3.92 -8.11
N ASP A 202 -0.87 2.79 -8.51
CA ASP A 202 0.34 2.74 -9.33
C ASP A 202 0.23 1.71 -10.45
N THR A 203 -0.20 2.16 -11.63
CA THR A 203 -0.33 1.32 -12.84
C THR A 203 0.97 1.14 -13.60
N SER A 204 2.11 1.59 -13.07
CA SER A 204 3.41 1.30 -13.67
C SER A 204 3.72 -0.20 -13.63
N PRO A 205 4.55 -0.73 -14.54
CA PRO A 205 4.97 -2.14 -14.50
C PRO A 205 5.54 -2.56 -13.13
N ARG A 206 6.23 -1.62 -12.45
CA ARG A 206 6.77 -1.84 -11.10
C ARG A 206 5.66 -1.90 -10.04
N GLY A 207 4.69 -1.00 -10.07
CA GLY A 207 3.56 -0.99 -9.12
C GLY A 207 2.72 -2.25 -9.23
N VAL A 208 2.45 -2.67 -10.47
CA VAL A 208 1.70 -3.90 -10.77
C VAL A 208 2.43 -5.14 -10.30
N ALA A 209 3.73 -5.25 -10.57
CA ALA A 209 4.53 -6.38 -10.14
C ALA A 209 4.73 -6.45 -8.61
N ASN A 210 4.74 -5.31 -7.92
CA ASN A 210 4.92 -5.27 -6.46
C ASN A 210 3.63 -5.59 -5.70
N SER A 211 2.53 -4.97 -6.13
CA SER A 211 1.31 -4.92 -5.33
C SER A 211 0.00 -4.88 -6.14
N CYS A 212 -0.02 -5.41 -7.36
CA CYS A 212 -1.19 -5.34 -8.24
C CYS A 212 -1.67 -3.90 -8.49
N GLY A 213 -0.75 -2.94 -8.43
CA GLY A 213 -1.02 -1.51 -8.57
C GLY A 213 -1.67 -0.87 -7.34
N ILE A 214 -1.78 -1.59 -6.22
CA ILE A 214 -2.31 -1.06 -4.97
C ILE A 214 -1.21 -0.26 -4.26
N MET A 215 -1.57 0.92 -3.75
CA MET A 215 -0.76 1.69 -2.79
C MET A 215 -1.54 1.96 -1.52
N VAL A 216 -0.85 2.46 -0.49
CA VAL A 216 -1.46 2.74 0.81
C VAL A 216 -1.06 4.13 1.30
N ASN A 217 -2.03 4.84 1.87
CA ASN A 217 -1.78 6.08 2.59
C ASN A 217 -1.52 5.77 4.07
N TYR A 218 -0.34 6.15 4.56
CA TYR A 218 -0.08 6.25 6.00
C TYR A 218 -0.19 7.71 6.43
N ARG A 219 -1.25 8.03 7.20
CA ARG A 219 -1.57 9.40 7.60
C ARG A 219 -0.95 9.73 8.95
N TYR A 220 -0.31 10.89 9.04
CA TYR A 220 0.33 11.40 10.24
C TYR A 220 -0.57 12.41 10.93
N PHE A 221 -1.33 11.95 11.92
CA PHE A 221 -2.03 12.83 12.85
C PHE A 221 -1.03 13.34 13.89
N LEU A 222 -0.57 14.59 13.74
CA LEU A 222 0.58 15.12 14.48
C LEU A 222 0.45 14.92 16.00
N ASN A 223 -0.75 15.16 16.54
CA ASN A 223 -1.06 15.01 17.96
C ASN A 223 -0.99 13.56 18.46
N ASP A 224 -1.22 12.58 17.59
CA ASP A 224 -1.28 11.15 17.95
C ASP A 224 0.01 10.39 17.62
N THR A 225 0.94 10.97 16.84
CA THR A 225 2.15 10.26 16.37
C THR A 225 2.94 9.59 17.49
N SER A 226 3.21 10.30 18.60
CA SER A 226 3.95 9.74 19.73
C SER A 226 3.20 8.60 20.42
N LYS A 227 1.88 8.72 20.58
CA LYS A 227 1.02 7.68 21.17
C LYS A 227 0.97 6.44 20.27
N ASN A 228 0.71 6.62 18.97
CA ASN A 228 0.65 5.54 17.99
C ASN A 228 1.98 4.80 17.87
N SER A 229 3.10 5.54 17.84
CA SER A 229 4.45 4.96 17.80
C SER A 229 4.71 4.09 19.02
N ALA A 230 4.38 4.58 20.22
CA ALA A 230 4.52 3.80 21.46
C ALA A 230 3.66 2.53 21.44
N LEU A 231 2.38 2.63 21.04
CA LEU A 231 1.47 1.48 20.92
C LEU A 231 2.00 0.42 19.94
N TYR A 232 2.55 0.84 18.80
CA TYR A 232 3.11 -0.10 17.82
C TYR A 232 4.42 -0.73 18.29
N LEU A 233 5.35 0.04 18.87
CA LEU A 233 6.64 -0.46 19.32
C LEU A 233 6.50 -1.42 20.51
N GLN A 234 5.70 -1.04 21.51
CA GLN A 234 5.56 -1.76 22.78
C GLN A 234 4.52 -2.88 22.70
N ASN A 235 3.33 -2.59 22.17
CA ASN A 235 2.19 -3.52 22.20
C ASN A 235 1.91 -4.17 20.85
N LYS A 236 2.67 -3.82 19.80
CA LYS A 236 2.45 -4.32 18.42
C LYS A 236 1.06 -3.99 17.86
N VAL A 237 0.43 -2.95 18.38
CA VAL A 237 -0.90 -2.50 17.95
C VAL A 237 -0.77 -1.61 16.72
N VAL A 238 -1.54 -1.93 15.67
CA VAL A 238 -1.60 -1.15 14.43
C VAL A 238 -2.81 -0.23 14.49
N THR A 239 -2.60 1.09 14.50
CA THR A 239 -3.68 2.07 14.35
C THR A 239 -4.10 2.14 12.89
N ALA A 240 -5.38 1.88 12.60
CA ALA A 240 -5.92 1.84 11.24
C ALA A 240 -7.28 2.54 11.14
N SER A 241 -7.66 2.98 9.94
CA SER A 241 -8.97 3.61 9.67
C SER A 241 -10.10 2.58 9.55
N GLU A 242 -11.35 3.06 9.55
CA GLU A 242 -12.54 2.25 9.32
C GLU A 242 -12.51 1.52 7.97
N GLN A 243 -12.01 2.16 6.91
CA GLN A 243 -11.90 1.52 5.59
C GLN A 243 -11.01 0.27 5.65
N VAL A 244 -9.85 0.39 6.30
CA VAL A 244 -8.90 -0.73 6.44
C VAL A 244 -9.46 -1.81 7.36
N LEU A 245 -10.01 -1.43 8.52
CA LEU A 245 -10.60 -2.37 9.46
C LEU A 245 -11.82 -3.09 8.87
N GLY A 246 -12.60 -2.41 8.03
CA GLY A 246 -13.70 -3.00 7.27
C GLY A 246 -13.22 -4.12 6.34
N LEU A 247 -12.17 -3.86 5.56
CA LEU A 247 -11.54 -4.87 4.68
C LEU A 247 -10.95 -6.04 5.48
N VAL A 248 -10.29 -5.77 6.61
CA VAL A 248 -9.76 -6.81 7.51
C VAL A 248 -10.89 -7.67 8.09
N SER A 249 -12.00 -7.07 8.50
CA SER A 249 -13.17 -7.80 9.01
C SER A 249 -13.78 -8.70 7.92
N GLN A 250 -13.84 -8.23 6.67
CA GLN A 250 -14.28 -9.05 5.54
C GLN A 250 -13.34 -10.24 5.33
N PHE A 251 -12.02 -10.04 5.45
CA PHE A 251 -11.07 -11.15 5.38
C PHE A 251 -11.33 -12.19 6.47
N GLN A 252 -11.46 -11.77 7.72
CA GLN A 252 -11.68 -12.69 8.85
C GLN A 252 -13.01 -13.47 8.77
N LYS A 253 -14.00 -12.96 8.05
CA LYS A 253 -15.27 -13.68 7.80
C LYS A 253 -15.12 -14.76 6.73
N ASN A 254 -14.27 -14.51 5.74
CA ASN A 254 -14.16 -15.34 4.54
C ASN A 254 -12.93 -16.27 4.59
N SER A 255 -12.02 -16.05 5.55
CA SER A 255 -10.72 -16.72 5.61
C SER A 255 -10.31 -17.06 7.05
N LYS A 256 -9.81 -18.29 7.23
CA LYS A 256 -9.28 -18.81 8.50
C LYS A 256 -7.74 -18.84 8.59
N LEU A 257 -7.06 -18.11 7.70
CA LEU A 257 -5.60 -17.95 7.68
C LEU A 257 -5.07 -17.40 9.02
#